data_AF-A0A7S3G5T1-F1
#
_entry.id   AF-A0A7S3G5T1-F1
#
_cell.length_a   1.000
_cell.length_b   1.000
_cell.length_c   1.000
_cell.angle_alpha   90.00
_cell.angle_beta   90.00
_cell.angle_gamma   90.00
#
_symmetry.space_group_name_H-M   'P 1'
#
loop_
_entity.id
_entity.type
_entity.pdbx_description
1 polymer ?
#
loop_
_entity_poly.entity_id
_entity_poly.type
_entity_poly.pdbx_seq_one_letter_code
_entity_poly.pdbx_strand_id
1 'polypeptide(L)'
;RERKREEEREEGGEEEREEKNGRKGGGYDYGFLGIGREDESVAVGLWDVVKEYMAENNMAATPLLERFATRTSTGELEWDRSYFYTNFEVGSLSFFRSPSFVHFFDYLDRKKGIYKYRWGDAPIHLLAVSLLSDHDRIVRFKSVAYAHKAFVNLPLSD
;
A
#
# COMPACT_ATOMS: atom_id res chain seq x y z
N ARG A 1 5.56 22.64 3.16
CA ARG A 1 6.68 22.34 2.24
C ARG A 1 7.91 21.87 3.01
N GLU A 2 8.29 22.53 4.11
CA GLU A 2 9.34 22.03 5.02
C GLU A 2 8.93 20.78 5.79
N ARG A 3 7.73 20.74 6.41
CA ARG A 3 7.26 19.53 7.12
C ARG A 3 7.27 18.26 6.28
N LYS A 4 6.80 18.36 5.02
CA LYS A 4 6.84 17.23 4.06
C LYS A 4 8.26 16.76 3.75
N ARG A 5 9.24 17.67 3.75
CA ARG A 5 10.66 17.34 3.52
C ARG A 5 11.34 16.77 4.77
N GLU A 6 10.87 17.12 5.96
CA GLU A 6 11.32 16.53 7.22
C GLU A 6 10.75 15.11 7.39
N GLU A 7 9.46 14.91 7.10
CA GLU A 7 8.82 13.59 7.06
C GLU A 7 9.52 12.66 6.05
N GLU A 8 9.79 13.14 4.83
CA GLU A 8 10.53 12.37 3.80
C GLU A 8 11.99 12.03 4.21
N ARG A 9 12.61 12.82 5.10
CA ARG A 9 13.97 12.59 5.62
C ARG A 9 13.99 11.63 6.79
N GLU A 10 13.00 11.72 7.69
CA GLU A 10 12.85 10.81 8.82
C GLU A 10 12.45 9.41 8.35
N GLU A 11 11.48 9.30 7.42
CA GLU A 11 11.14 8.03 6.76
C GLU A 11 12.36 7.44 6.02
N GLY A 12 13.13 8.30 5.33
CA GLY A 12 14.35 7.88 4.64
C GLY A 12 15.42 7.29 5.58
N GLY A 13 15.54 7.82 6.80
CA GLY A 13 16.52 7.39 7.80
C GLY A 13 16.16 6.09 8.53
N GLU A 14 14.87 5.80 8.69
CA GLU A 14 14.40 4.52 9.26
C GLU A 14 14.52 3.37 8.24
N GLU A 15 14.16 3.59 6.98
CA GLU A 15 14.24 2.57 5.91
C GLU A 15 15.69 2.15 5.56
N GLU A 16 16.66 3.08 5.56
CA GLU A 16 18.07 2.75 5.32
C GLU A 16 18.69 1.86 6.42
N ARG A 17 18.15 1.94 7.64
CA ARG A 17 18.54 1.05 8.74
C ARG A 17 17.96 -0.36 8.55
N GLU A 18 16.78 -0.46 7.96
CA GLU A 18 16.14 -1.74 7.63
C GLU A 18 16.85 -2.46 6.47
N GLU A 19 17.31 -1.74 5.44
CA GLU A 19 18.05 -2.33 4.31
C GLU A 19 19.41 -2.94 4.73
N LYS A 20 20.03 -2.39 5.79
CA LYS A 20 21.33 -2.85 6.32
C LYS A 20 21.23 -3.98 7.37
N ASN A 21 20.07 -4.21 7.96
CA ASN A 21 19.86 -5.27 8.94
C ASN A 21 19.37 -6.57 8.27
N GLY A 22 20.32 -7.34 7.74
CA GLY A 22 20.28 -8.79 7.48
C GLY A 22 18.91 -9.47 7.30
N ARG A 23 18.52 -9.67 6.04
CA ARG A 23 17.38 -10.50 5.61
C ARG A 23 17.40 -11.90 6.20
N LYS A 24 16.30 -12.31 6.84
CA LYS A 24 15.92 -13.73 6.94
C LYS A 24 15.37 -14.16 5.58
N GLY A 25 15.84 -15.30 5.07
CA GLY A 25 15.60 -15.74 3.69
C GLY A 25 14.13 -15.75 3.27
N GLY A 26 13.81 -14.97 2.24
CA GLY A 26 12.50 -14.88 1.58
C GLY A 26 12.56 -13.85 0.44
N GLY A 27 11.88 -14.12 -0.67
CA GLY A 27 11.72 -13.16 -1.77
C GLY A 27 10.72 -12.06 -1.42
N TYR A 28 10.75 -10.95 -2.15
CA TYR A 28 9.74 -9.88 -2.02
C TYR A 28 8.39 -10.29 -2.61
N ASP A 29 7.30 -9.84 -1.99
CA ASP A 29 5.95 -9.97 -2.51
C ASP A 29 5.55 -8.78 -3.38
N TYR A 30 6.03 -7.58 -3.04
CA TYR A 30 5.64 -6.37 -3.74
C TYR A 30 6.75 -5.32 -3.72
N GLY A 31 6.88 -4.59 -4.83
CA GLY A 31 7.79 -3.47 -4.92
C GLY A 31 7.18 -2.27 -5.67
N PHE A 32 7.45 -1.08 -5.17
CA PHE A 32 6.85 0.17 -5.66
C PHE A 32 7.86 1.31 -5.75
N LEU A 33 7.49 2.39 -6.42
CA LEU A 33 8.29 3.64 -6.48
C LEU A 33 7.68 4.76 -5.64
N GLY A 34 6.39 5.00 -5.83
CA GLY A 34 5.69 6.15 -5.28
C GLY A 34 4.39 5.76 -4.60
N ILE A 35 4.03 6.56 -3.60
CA ILE A 35 2.72 6.53 -2.94
C ILE A 35 1.99 7.81 -3.34
N GLY A 36 0.75 7.66 -3.76
CA GLY A 36 -0.16 8.77 -4.07
C GLY A 36 -1.33 8.83 -3.09
N ARG A 37 -2.26 9.75 -3.34
CA ARG A 37 -3.53 9.88 -2.61
C ARG A 37 -4.69 9.84 -3.58
N GLU A 38 -5.65 8.96 -3.33
CA GLU A 38 -6.83 8.80 -4.17
C GLU A 38 -7.83 9.94 -3.95
N ASP A 39 -8.56 10.28 -5.00
CA ASP A 39 -9.70 11.20 -4.89
C ASP A 39 -10.84 10.54 -4.11
N GLU A 40 -11.49 11.28 -3.22
CA GLU A 40 -12.60 10.74 -2.41
C GLU A 40 -13.74 10.20 -3.26
N SER A 41 -14.06 10.90 -4.36
CA SER A 41 -15.21 10.59 -5.20
C SER A 41 -15.13 9.23 -5.89
N VAL A 42 -13.92 8.65 -5.95
CA VAL A 42 -13.66 7.36 -6.61
C VAL A 42 -13.25 6.26 -5.63
N ALA A 43 -13.14 6.61 -4.34
CA ALA A 43 -12.78 5.70 -3.25
C ALA A 43 -13.98 5.39 -2.33
N VAL A 44 -15.18 5.86 -2.70
CA VAL A 44 -16.40 5.77 -1.90
C VAL A 44 -16.67 4.34 -1.43
N GLY A 45 -16.74 4.14 -0.11
CA GLY A 45 -17.04 2.86 0.53
C GLY A 45 -15.95 1.80 0.46
N LEU A 46 -14.79 2.06 -0.17
CA LEU A 46 -13.71 1.08 -0.26
C LEU A 46 -13.19 0.70 1.12
N TRP A 47 -12.91 1.69 1.97
CA TRP A 47 -12.39 1.47 3.31
C TRP A 47 -13.40 0.77 4.22
N ASP A 48 -14.68 1.11 4.11
CA ASP A 48 -15.74 0.44 4.88
C ASP A 48 -15.80 -1.05 4.55
N VAL A 49 -15.71 -1.41 3.27
CA VAL A 49 -15.65 -2.81 2.85
C VAL A 49 -14.40 -3.52 3.36
N VAL A 50 -13.26 -2.84 3.43
CA VAL A 50 -12.03 -3.42 4.02
C VAL A 50 -12.20 -3.65 5.52
N LYS A 51 -12.80 -2.69 6.26
CA LYS A 51 -13.13 -2.86 7.68
C LYS A 51 -14.09 -4.04 7.90
N GLU A 52 -15.11 -4.17 7.07
CA GLU A 52 -16.03 -5.32 7.09
C GLU A 52 -15.27 -6.64 6.85
N TYR A 53 -14.41 -6.69 5.82
CA TYR A 53 -13.60 -7.88 5.54
C TYR A 53 -12.73 -8.27 6.74
N MET A 54 -12.07 -7.29 7.35
CA MET A 54 -11.23 -7.53 8.53
C MET A 54 -12.05 -8.06 9.71
N ALA A 55 -13.22 -7.47 9.98
CA ALA A 55 -14.10 -7.92 11.06
C ALA A 55 -14.62 -9.35 10.84
N GLU A 56 -15.11 -9.66 9.64
CA GLU A 56 -15.64 -11.00 9.30
C GLU A 56 -14.56 -12.10 9.34
N ASN A 57 -13.30 -11.74 9.07
CA ASN A 57 -12.17 -12.66 9.08
C ASN A 57 -11.35 -12.61 10.39
N ASN A 58 -11.84 -11.91 11.42
CA ASN A 58 -11.15 -11.73 12.70
C ASN A 58 -9.70 -11.21 12.56
N MET A 59 -9.49 -10.28 11.62
CA MET A 59 -8.18 -9.69 11.33
C MET A 59 -8.01 -8.38 12.09
N ALA A 60 -6.85 -8.22 12.74
CA ALA A 60 -6.40 -6.93 13.25
C ALA A 60 -5.70 -6.13 12.14
N ALA A 61 -5.60 -4.81 12.30
CA ALA A 61 -4.74 -4.00 11.45
C ALA A 61 -3.28 -4.43 11.61
N THR A 62 -2.58 -4.62 10.50
CA THR A 62 -1.15 -4.91 10.52
C THR A 62 -0.36 -3.62 10.81
N PRO A 63 0.88 -3.71 11.32
CA PRO A 63 1.74 -2.53 11.46
C PRO A 63 1.93 -1.76 10.14
N LEU A 64 1.90 -2.45 9.01
CA LEU A 64 2.03 -1.83 7.70
C LEU A 64 0.75 -1.09 7.28
N LEU A 65 -0.43 -1.66 7.52
CA LEU A 65 -1.70 -0.97 7.25
C LEU A 65 -1.83 0.29 8.12
N GLU A 66 -1.37 0.25 9.36
CA GLU A 66 -1.36 1.43 10.24
C GLU A 66 -0.48 2.58 9.70
N ARG A 67 0.51 2.32 8.82
CA ARG A 67 1.27 3.38 8.15
C ARG A 67 0.45 4.17 7.12
N PHE A 68 -0.68 3.62 6.67
CA PHE A 68 -1.56 4.22 5.66
C PHE A 68 -2.94 4.59 6.23
N ALA A 69 -3.05 4.67 7.55
CA ALA A 69 -4.28 5.02 8.22
C ALA A 69 -4.01 5.87 9.44
N THR A 70 -4.99 6.69 9.82
CA THR A 70 -4.93 7.51 11.04
C THR A 70 -6.01 7.06 12.00
N ARG A 71 -5.90 7.42 13.29
CA ARG A 71 -6.95 7.15 14.27
C ARG A 71 -7.86 8.36 14.41
N THR A 72 -9.16 8.14 14.34
CA THR A 72 -10.17 9.17 14.61
C THR A 72 -10.17 9.55 16.10
N SER A 73 -10.94 10.57 16.47
CA SER A 73 -11.13 10.94 17.89
C SER A 73 -11.80 9.84 18.72
N THR A 74 -12.53 8.92 18.08
CA THR A 74 -13.13 7.74 18.71
C THR A 74 -12.17 6.54 18.77
N GLY A 75 -10.96 6.67 18.21
CA GLY A 75 -9.93 5.63 18.18
C GLY A 75 -10.05 4.66 17.00
N GLU A 76 -11.05 4.84 16.14
CA GLU A 76 -11.26 4.03 14.95
C GLU A 76 -10.17 4.30 13.90
N LEU A 77 -9.76 3.24 13.21
CA LEU A 77 -8.74 3.34 12.16
C LEU A 77 -9.40 3.81 10.85
N GLU A 78 -8.83 4.85 10.25
CA GLU A 78 -9.33 5.47 9.02
C GLU A 78 -8.23 5.55 7.97
N TRP A 79 -8.42 4.82 6.86
CA TRP A 79 -7.47 4.83 5.74
C TRP A 79 -7.37 6.22 5.14
N ASP A 80 -6.13 6.66 4.92
CA ASP A 80 -5.84 8.02 4.54
C ASP A 80 -5.89 8.27 3.02
N ARG A 81 -6.44 7.31 2.28
CA ARG A 81 -6.52 7.23 0.81
C ARG A 81 -5.19 7.02 0.10
N SER A 82 -4.15 6.60 0.81
CA SER A 82 -2.87 6.24 0.18
C SER A 82 -3.03 5.07 -0.81
N TYR A 83 -2.32 5.14 -1.92
CA TYR A 83 -2.18 4.02 -2.86
C TYR A 83 -0.73 3.87 -3.34
N PHE A 84 -0.33 2.68 -3.76
CA PHE A 84 0.90 2.50 -4.54
C PHE A 84 0.65 2.93 -5.98
N TYR A 85 1.54 3.70 -6.58
CA TYR A 85 1.35 4.17 -7.96
C TYR A 85 1.63 3.05 -8.97
N THR A 86 0.65 2.17 -9.17
CA THR A 86 0.73 0.89 -9.91
C THR A 86 1.04 1.02 -11.39
N ASN A 87 1.14 2.24 -11.94
CA ASN A 87 1.78 2.42 -13.25
C ASN A 87 3.22 1.85 -13.27
N PHE A 88 3.88 1.79 -12.11
CA PHE A 88 5.01 0.92 -11.86
C PHE A 88 4.75 0.03 -10.64
N GLU A 89 4.83 -1.29 -10.82
CA GLU A 89 4.85 -2.26 -9.74
C GLU A 89 5.72 -3.47 -10.12
N VAL A 90 6.38 -4.07 -9.13
CA VAL A 90 7.04 -5.37 -9.27
C VAL A 90 6.38 -6.32 -8.29
N GLY A 91 5.42 -7.10 -8.79
CA GLY A 91 4.59 -7.99 -7.98
C GLY A 91 5.00 -9.46 -8.08
N SER A 92 5.06 -10.15 -6.94
CA SER A 92 5.17 -11.60 -6.90
C SER A 92 3.84 -12.24 -7.31
N LEU A 93 3.82 -12.95 -8.43
CA LEU A 93 2.61 -13.67 -8.86
C LEU A 93 2.17 -14.74 -7.84
N SER A 94 3.08 -15.25 -7.02
CA SER A 94 2.73 -16.18 -5.94
C SER A 94 1.91 -15.49 -4.84
N PHE A 95 2.20 -14.22 -4.53
CA PHE A 95 1.39 -13.42 -3.61
C PHE A 95 0.00 -13.13 -4.22
N PHE A 96 -0.05 -12.63 -5.46
CA PHE A 96 -1.31 -12.31 -6.15
C PHE A 96 -2.18 -13.52 -6.49
N ARG A 97 -1.61 -14.73 -6.50
CA ARG A 97 -2.35 -16.00 -6.65
C ARG A 97 -2.58 -16.74 -5.34
N SER A 98 -2.12 -16.17 -4.22
CA SER A 98 -2.31 -16.78 -2.91
C SER A 98 -3.80 -16.87 -2.57
N PRO A 99 -4.23 -17.90 -1.81
CA PRO A 99 -5.62 -18.00 -1.39
C PRO A 99 -6.11 -16.77 -0.61
N SER A 100 -5.25 -16.12 0.18
CA SER A 100 -5.59 -14.93 0.96
C SER A 100 -5.85 -13.72 0.06
N PHE A 101 -5.00 -13.46 -0.94
CA PHE A 101 -5.22 -12.38 -1.90
C PHE A 101 -6.50 -12.60 -2.72
N VAL A 102 -6.68 -13.81 -3.26
CA VAL A 102 -7.87 -14.15 -4.07
C VAL A 102 -9.15 -14.00 -3.24
N HIS A 103 -9.15 -14.46 -2.00
CA HIS A 103 -10.30 -14.31 -1.09
C HIS A 103 -10.62 -12.84 -0.80
N PHE A 104 -9.62 -12.01 -0.50
CA PHE A 104 -9.78 -10.57 -0.29
C PHE A 104 -10.34 -9.87 -1.54
N PHE A 105 -9.77 -10.16 -2.72
CA PHE A 105 -10.21 -9.56 -3.97
C PHE A 105 -11.63 -9.97 -4.35
N ASP A 106 -11.97 -11.26 -4.20
CA ASP A 106 -13.33 -11.76 -4.46
C ASP A 106 -14.36 -11.12 -3.51
N TYR A 107 -14.00 -10.89 -2.25
CA TYR A 107 -14.85 -10.19 -1.29
C TYR A 107 -15.13 -8.75 -1.74
N LEU A 108 -14.09 -8.02 -2.16
CA LEU A 108 -14.22 -6.66 -2.71
C LEU A 108 -15.07 -6.62 -4.00
N ASP A 109 -14.81 -7.50 -4.97
CA ASP A 109 -15.53 -7.50 -6.25
C ASP A 109 -17.04 -7.75 -6.07
N ARG A 110 -17.42 -8.58 -5.09
CA ARG A 110 -18.84 -8.85 -4.78
C ARG A 110 -19.59 -7.61 -4.32
N LYS A 111 -18.91 -6.60 -3.75
CA LYS A 111 -19.50 -5.32 -3.36
C LYS A 111 -19.73 -4.38 -4.55
N LYS A 112 -19.18 -4.73 -5.73
CA LYS A 112 -19.37 -4.04 -7.02
C LYS A 112 -18.90 -2.58 -7.04
N GLY A 113 -18.03 -2.19 -6.09
CA GLY A 113 -17.49 -0.83 -6.01
C GLY A 113 -16.56 -0.46 -7.16
N ILE A 114 -15.85 -1.43 -7.74
CA ILE A 114 -15.04 -1.24 -8.97
C ILE A 114 -15.92 -0.68 -10.09
N TYR A 115 -17.10 -1.26 -10.32
CA TYR A 115 -18.03 -0.84 -11.37
C TYR A 115 -18.83 0.42 -10.99
N LYS A 116 -19.23 0.56 -9.73
CA LYS A 116 -20.12 1.65 -9.27
C LYS A 116 -19.39 2.96 -8.99
N TYR A 117 -18.19 2.87 -8.43
CA TYR A 117 -17.46 4.01 -7.87
C TYR A 117 -16.05 4.18 -8.45
N ARG A 118 -15.61 3.31 -9.38
CA ARG A 118 -14.27 3.36 -9.98
C ARG A 118 -13.14 3.15 -8.96
N TRP A 119 -13.31 2.17 -8.05
CA TRP A 119 -12.20 1.71 -7.21
C TRP A 119 -11.05 1.26 -8.11
N GLY A 120 -9.92 1.95 -8.02
CA GLY A 120 -8.72 1.64 -8.80
C GLY A 120 -7.99 0.40 -8.28
N ASP A 121 -7.21 -0.22 -9.14
CA ASP A 121 -6.26 -1.27 -8.77
C ASP A 121 -5.22 -0.75 -7.76
N ALA A 122 -4.73 0.49 -7.93
CA ALA A 122 -3.75 1.12 -7.06
C ALA A 122 -4.11 1.10 -5.55
N PRO A 123 -5.27 1.63 -5.11
CA PRO A 123 -5.66 1.54 -3.71
C PRO A 123 -6.01 0.11 -3.27
N ILE A 124 -6.56 -0.73 -4.17
CA ILE A 124 -6.85 -2.14 -3.86
C ILE A 124 -5.55 -2.91 -3.57
N HIS A 125 -4.51 -2.74 -4.39
CA HIS A 125 -3.21 -3.38 -4.21
C HIS A 125 -2.53 -2.90 -2.93
N LEU A 126 -2.57 -1.59 -2.62
CA LEU A 126 -2.02 -1.09 -1.36
C LEU A 126 -2.74 -1.73 -0.15
N LEU A 127 -4.07 -1.74 -0.14
CA LEU A 127 -4.83 -2.32 0.96
C LEU A 127 -4.58 -3.84 1.08
N ALA A 128 -4.57 -4.58 -0.03
CA ALA A 128 -4.27 -6.01 -0.04
C ALA A 128 -2.85 -6.31 0.47
N VAL A 129 -1.84 -5.64 -0.06
CA VAL A 129 -0.44 -5.80 0.33
C VAL A 129 -0.25 -5.42 1.81
N SER A 130 -0.84 -4.29 2.22
CA SER A 130 -0.73 -3.83 3.60
C SER A 130 -1.36 -4.78 4.60
N LEU A 131 -2.46 -5.44 4.24
CA LEU A 131 -3.19 -6.34 5.11
C LEU A 131 -2.67 -7.78 5.09
N LEU A 132 -2.08 -8.24 3.98
CA LEU A 132 -1.80 -9.66 3.73
C LEU A 132 -0.32 -10.02 3.59
N SER A 133 0.57 -9.04 3.36
CA SER A 133 2.02 -9.24 3.28
C SER A 133 2.70 -8.84 4.58
N ASP A 134 3.84 -9.48 4.86
CA ASP A 134 4.76 -9.00 5.88
C ASP A 134 5.50 -7.74 5.40
N HIS A 135 5.81 -6.85 6.35
CA HIS A 135 6.47 -5.57 6.07
C HIS A 135 7.86 -5.73 5.43
N ASP A 136 8.63 -6.74 5.85
CA ASP A 136 9.96 -7.06 5.33
C ASP A 136 9.96 -7.68 3.91
N ARG A 137 8.78 -8.02 3.39
CA ARG A 137 8.57 -8.56 2.04
C ARG A 137 8.18 -7.50 1.02
N ILE A 138 8.25 -6.22 1.39
CA ILE A 138 7.95 -5.09 0.51
C ILE A 138 9.19 -4.24 0.32
N VAL A 139 9.39 -3.73 -0.90
CA VAL A 139 10.53 -2.88 -1.23
C VAL A 139 10.11 -1.60 -1.94
N ARG A 140 10.67 -0.48 -1.51
CA ARG A 140 10.61 0.77 -2.26
C ARG A 140 11.86 0.93 -3.11
N PHE A 141 11.71 0.96 -4.43
CA PHE A 141 12.84 1.14 -5.33
C PHE A 141 13.22 2.62 -5.42
N LYS A 142 14.36 3.01 -4.83
CA LYS A 142 14.85 4.40 -4.91
C LYS A 142 15.70 4.64 -6.17
N SER A 143 16.40 3.61 -6.65
CA SER A 143 17.40 3.68 -7.71
C SER A 143 16.91 3.35 -9.12
N VAL A 144 15.61 3.11 -9.32
CA VAL A 144 15.04 2.80 -10.63
C VAL A 144 14.56 4.09 -11.31
N ALA A 145 15.21 4.48 -12.41
CA ALA A 145 14.74 5.62 -13.20
C ALA A 145 13.39 5.31 -13.86
N TYR A 146 12.38 6.16 -13.61
CA TYR A 146 11.03 5.98 -14.13
C TYR A 146 10.30 7.31 -14.29
N ALA A 147 9.49 7.44 -15.33
CA ALA A 147 8.61 8.59 -15.51
C ALA A 147 7.25 8.15 -16.11
N HIS A 148 6.17 8.69 -15.56
CA HIS A 148 4.83 8.55 -16.11
C HIS A 148 4.00 9.80 -15.78
N LYS A 149 3.64 10.56 -16.82
CA LYS A 149 3.00 11.89 -16.69
C LYS A 149 3.84 12.80 -15.78
N ALA A 150 3.26 13.33 -14.71
CA ALA A 150 3.94 14.21 -13.75
C ALA A 150 4.74 13.46 -12.68
N PHE A 151 4.60 12.13 -12.58
CA PHE A 151 5.39 11.34 -11.65
C PHE A 151 6.75 10.99 -12.25
N VAL A 152 7.82 11.28 -11.53
CA VAL A 152 9.19 11.04 -11.93
C VAL A 152 9.95 10.49 -10.71
N ASN A 153 10.57 9.32 -10.87
CA ASN A 153 11.56 8.78 -9.94
C ASN A 153 12.92 8.83 -10.63
N LEU A 154 13.81 9.71 -10.18
CA LEU A 154 15.18 9.76 -10.65
C LEU A 154 16.09 9.22 -9.54
N PRO A 155 17.01 8.28 -9.88
CA PRO A 155 18.06 7.90 -8.95
C PRO A 155 18.84 9.15 -8.57
N LEU A 156 19.17 9.31 -7.29
CA LEU A 156 20.16 10.31 -6.90
C LEU A 156 21.47 9.92 -7.59
N SER A 157 22.05 10.85 -8.36
CA SER A 157 23.43 10.69 -8.83
C SER A 157 24.37 10.82 -7.64
N ASP A 158 25.36 9.93 -7.55
CA ASP A 158 26.52 10.12 -6.66
C ASP A 158 27.24 11.45 -6.95
#